data_AF-A0A7J4IBI1-F1
#
_entry.id   AF-A0A7J4IBI1-F1
#
_cell.length_a   1.000
_cell.length_b   1.000
_cell.length_c   1.000
_cell.angle_alpha   90.00
_cell.angle_beta   90.00
_cell.angle_gamma   90.00
#
_symmetry.space_group_name_H-M   'P 1'
#
loop_
_entity.id
_entity.type
_entity.pdbx_description
1 polymer ?
#
loop_
_entity_poly.entity_id
_entity_poly.type
_entity_poly.pdbx_seq_one_letter_code
_entity_poly.pdbx_strand_id
1 'polypeptide(L)'
;MSKLGQAKVLGGIGALLSLLVVVPSIGFIIGLVGLILVFIAVKYIAEETKDHAIFHNYLMNFIFDIIAIGAVIGIMIMAFGVSGGMSWANALQGKDFTDFDSFWSSFGTLFVGCALALVVAWVMLLIGALYLRKSYNSIAEHTKVDLFKTTGLVNFIGAATLIIVIGFFIIIVARILEIVSYFSLPENLPAPTEPPKPQTP
;
A
#
# COMPACT_ATOMS: atom_id res chain seq x y z
N MET A 1 -26.31 -12.78 4.21
CA MET A 1 -25.46 -11.91 3.37
C MET A 1 -24.60 -12.81 2.50
N SER A 2 -24.53 -12.51 1.21
CA SER A 2 -23.59 -13.17 0.30
C SER A 2 -22.14 -12.89 0.73
N LYS A 3 -21.15 -13.61 0.14
CA LYS A 3 -19.75 -13.29 0.39
C LYS A 3 -19.38 -11.89 -0.10
N LEU A 4 -20.00 -11.42 -1.19
CA LEU A 4 -19.75 -10.10 -1.75
C LEU A 4 -20.30 -8.96 -0.87
N GLY A 5 -21.49 -9.13 -0.28
CA GLY A 5 -22.05 -8.21 0.70
C GLY A 5 -21.21 -8.13 1.98
N GLN A 6 -20.67 -9.26 2.44
CA GLN A 6 -19.71 -9.27 3.55
C GLN A 6 -18.41 -8.56 3.17
N ALA A 7 -17.88 -8.78 1.96
CA ALA A 7 -16.69 -8.11 1.48
C ALA A 7 -16.85 -6.58 1.40
N LYS A 8 -18.03 -6.10 1.01
CA LYS A 8 -18.38 -4.68 1.04
C LYS A 8 -18.23 -4.07 2.44
N VAL A 9 -18.85 -4.71 3.44
CA VAL A 9 -18.83 -4.21 4.82
C VAL A 9 -17.43 -4.31 5.42
N LEU A 10 -16.80 -5.48 5.32
CA LEU A 10 -15.45 -5.71 5.87
C LEU A 10 -14.40 -4.85 5.18
N GLY A 11 -14.45 -4.74 3.86
CA GLY A 11 -13.50 -3.94 3.08
C GLY A 11 -13.69 -2.44 3.31
N GLY A 12 -14.94 -1.96 3.37
CA GLY A 12 -15.22 -0.55 3.66
C GLY A 12 -14.79 -0.14 5.07
N ILE A 13 -15.13 -0.93 6.09
CA ILE A 13 -14.68 -0.69 7.48
C ILE A 13 -13.16 -0.82 7.56
N GLY A 14 -12.58 -1.86 6.93
CA GLY A 14 -11.14 -2.09 6.93
C GLY A 14 -10.36 -0.92 6.32
N ALA A 15 -10.82 -0.40 5.19
CA ALA A 15 -10.22 0.75 4.51
C ALA A 15 -10.42 2.06 5.30
N LEU A 16 -11.53 2.21 6.03
CA LEU A 16 -11.71 3.33 6.96
C LEU A 16 -10.71 3.25 8.11
N LEU A 17 -10.59 2.10 8.76
CA LEU A 17 -9.67 1.91 9.87
C LEU A 17 -8.20 2.08 9.44
N SER A 18 -7.83 1.63 8.23
CA SER A 18 -6.47 1.82 7.69
C SER A 18 -6.12 3.29 7.44
N LEU A 19 -7.11 4.17 7.22
CA LEU A 19 -6.91 5.61 7.09
C LEU A 19 -6.68 6.30 8.46
N LEU A 20 -7.19 5.73 9.56
CA LEU A 20 -7.02 6.26 10.93
C LEU A 20 -5.65 5.91 11.57
N VAL A 21 -4.72 5.30 10.84
CA VAL A 21 -3.37 4.97 11.35
C VAL A 21 -2.59 6.22 11.81
N VAL A 22 -2.96 7.40 11.34
CA VAL A 22 -2.35 8.69 11.70
C VAL A 22 -2.55 9.05 13.19
N VAL A 23 -3.49 8.41 13.89
CA VAL A 23 -3.75 8.67 15.32
C VAL A 23 -2.59 8.14 16.19
N PRO A 24 -1.92 9.00 16.99
CA PRO A 24 -0.83 8.57 17.87
C PRO A 24 -1.29 7.50 18.87
N SER A 25 -0.39 6.57 19.22
CA SER A 25 -0.55 5.50 20.23
C SER A 25 -1.44 4.31 19.85
N ILE A 26 -2.64 4.52 19.29
CA ILE A 26 -3.60 3.42 18.99
C ILE A 26 -3.67 3.12 17.48
N GLY A 27 -3.18 4.03 16.63
CA GLY A 27 -3.22 3.91 15.17
C GLY A 27 -2.62 2.62 14.62
N PHE A 28 -1.57 2.08 15.25
CA PHE A 28 -0.94 0.83 14.82
C PHE A 28 -1.88 -0.38 14.94
N ILE A 29 -2.56 -0.53 16.09
CA ILE A 29 -3.49 -1.64 16.33
C ILE A 29 -4.69 -1.51 15.39
N ILE A 30 -5.24 -0.30 15.27
CA ILE A 30 -6.37 -0.01 14.39
C ILE A 30 -6.01 -0.31 12.93
N GLY A 31 -4.81 0.07 12.50
CA GLY A 31 -4.31 -0.20 11.16
C GLY A 31 -4.19 -1.69 10.87
N LEU A 32 -3.71 -2.47 11.84
CA LEU A 32 -3.56 -3.91 11.70
C LEU A 32 -4.92 -4.61 11.59
N VAL A 33 -5.89 -4.21 12.41
CA VAL A 33 -7.27 -4.68 12.30
C VAL A 33 -7.86 -4.30 10.94
N GLY A 34 -7.68 -3.04 10.52
CA GLY A 34 -8.13 -2.56 9.22
C GLY A 34 -7.56 -3.37 8.07
N LEU A 35 -6.25 -3.63 8.08
CA LEU A 35 -5.56 -4.45 7.10
C LEU A 35 -6.15 -5.88 7.04
N ILE A 36 -6.34 -6.53 8.18
CA ILE A 36 -6.93 -7.88 8.25
C ILE A 36 -8.32 -7.89 7.62
N LEU A 37 -9.16 -6.90 7.91
CA LEU A 37 -10.51 -6.81 7.34
C LEU A 37 -10.48 -6.64 5.83
N VAL A 38 -9.57 -5.81 5.29
CA VAL A 38 -9.39 -5.67 3.83
C VAL A 38 -8.92 -6.98 3.22
N PHE A 39 -7.99 -7.70 3.86
CA PHE A 39 -7.55 -9.02 3.40
C PHE A 39 -8.70 -10.03 3.31
N ILE A 40 -9.57 -10.06 4.33
CA ILE A 40 -10.76 -10.92 4.32
C ILE A 40 -11.72 -10.51 3.19
N ALA A 41 -11.94 -9.21 2.99
CA ALA A 41 -12.79 -8.71 1.93
C ALA A 41 -12.28 -9.11 0.53
N VAL A 42 -10.99 -8.90 0.26
CA VAL A 42 -10.36 -9.30 -1.01
C VAL A 42 -10.44 -10.82 -1.20
N LYS A 43 -10.26 -11.61 -0.14
CA LYS A 43 -10.40 -13.07 -0.19
C LYS A 43 -11.83 -13.49 -0.56
N TYR A 44 -12.85 -12.88 0.05
CA TYR A 44 -14.25 -13.15 -0.27
C TYR A 44 -14.60 -12.78 -1.71
N ILE A 45 -14.07 -11.66 -2.22
CA ILE A 45 -14.25 -11.29 -3.63
C ILE A 45 -13.58 -12.33 -4.55
N ALA A 46 -12.34 -12.75 -4.25
CA ALA A 46 -11.64 -13.76 -5.03
C ALA A 46 -12.38 -15.11 -5.06
N GLU A 47 -12.97 -15.53 -3.94
CA GLU A 47 -13.76 -16.77 -3.87
C GLU A 47 -15.08 -16.65 -4.64
N GLU A 48 -15.77 -15.52 -4.56
CA GLU A 48 -17.06 -15.32 -5.22
C GLU A 48 -16.89 -15.21 -6.74
N THR A 49 -15.87 -14.48 -7.19
CA THR A 49 -15.52 -14.31 -8.60
C THR A 49 -14.80 -15.52 -9.21
N LYS A 50 -14.38 -16.48 -8.36
CA LYS A 50 -13.53 -17.63 -8.73
C LYS A 50 -12.21 -17.22 -9.40
N ASP A 51 -11.74 -16.00 -9.14
CA ASP A 51 -10.47 -15.49 -9.62
C ASP A 51 -9.47 -15.36 -8.46
N HIS A 52 -8.67 -16.41 -8.29
CA HIS A 52 -7.62 -16.44 -7.26
C HIS A 52 -6.51 -15.42 -7.49
N ALA A 53 -6.36 -14.88 -8.71
CA ALA A 53 -5.37 -13.86 -9.00
C ALA A 53 -5.65 -12.55 -8.25
N ILE A 54 -6.92 -12.27 -7.90
CA ILE A 54 -7.30 -11.10 -7.10
C ILE A 54 -6.56 -11.12 -5.75
N PHE A 55 -6.72 -12.20 -5.00
CA PHE A 55 -6.10 -12.34 -3.68
C PHE A 55 -4.59 -12.50 -3.79
N HIS A 56 -4.10 -13.28 -4.76
CA HIS A 56 -2.66 -13.49 -4.95
C HIS A 56 -1.92 -12.18 -5.26
N ASN A 57 -2.46 -11.35 -6.16
CA ASN A 57 -1.87 -10.06 -6.48
C ASN A 57 -1.94 -9.09 -5.28
N TYR A 58 -3.04 -9.08 -4.53
CA TYR A 58 -3.14 -8.26 -3.32
C TYR A 58 -2.12 -8.68 -2.25
N LEU A 59 -1.98 -10.00 -2.02
CA LEU A 59 -0.98 -10.56 -1.12
C LEU A 59 0.44 -10.22 -1.58
N MET A 60 0.71 -10.25 -2.89
CA MET A 60 2.00 -9.88 -3.44
C MET A 60 2.35 -8.43 -3.13
N ASN A 61 1.39 -7.49 -3.27
CA ASN A 61 1.58 -6.11 -2.82
C ASN A 61 2.04 -6.05 -1.36
N PHE A 62 1.33 -6.73 -0.47
CA PHE A 62 1.67 -6.74 0.96
C PHE A 62 3.04 -7.37 1.26
N ILE A 63 3.43 -8.42 0.54
CA ILE A 63 4.77 -9.02 0.67
C ILE A 63 5.84 -8.01 0.25
N PHE A 64 5.65 -7.30 -0.87
CA PHE A 64 6.58 -6.24 -1.29
C PHE A 64 6.66 -5.10 -0.27
N ASP A 65 5.55 -4.71 0.35
CA ASP A 65 5.54 -3.70 1.41
C ASP A 65 6.37 -4.16 2.62
N ILE A 66 6.25 -5.43 3.05
CA ILE A 66 7.07 -5.99 4.13
C ILE A 66 8.56 -6.03 3.75
N ILE A 67 8.87 -6.51 2.55
CA ILE A 67 10.26 -6.60 2.06
C ILE A 67 10.87 -5.20 1.98
N ALA A 68 10.12 -4.20 1.54
CA ALA A 68 10.58 -2.81 1.52
C ALA A 68 10.96 -2.31 2.92
N ILE A 69 10.11 -2.55 3.93
CA ILE A 69 10.41 -2.18 5.31
C ILE A 69 11.65 -2.93 5.83
N GLY A 70 11.73 -4.24 5.58
CA GLY A 70 12.89 -5.07 5.97
C GLY A 70 14.19 -4.61 5.30
N ALA A 71 14.13 -4.25 4.02
CA ALA A 71 15.27 -3.73 3.27
C ALA A 71 15.76 -2.39 3.84
N VAL A 72 14.84 -1.47 4.18
CA VAL A 72 15.20 -0.21 4.84
C VAL A 72 15.91 -0.48 6.15
N ILE A 73 15.33 -1.29 7.04
CA ILE A 73 15.92 -1.59 8.35
C ILE A 73 17.30 -2.24 8.18
N GLY A 74 17.43 -3.23 7.29
CA GLY A 74 18.69 -3.92 7.03
C GLY A 74 19.78 -2.97 6.49
N ILE A 75 19.44 -2.14 5.49
CA ILE A 75 20.38 -1.16 4.92
C ILE A 75 20.76 -0.11 5.97
N MET A 76 19.82 0.34 6.80
CA MET A 76 20.08 1.31 7.86
C MET A 76 21.01 0.74 8.94
N ILE A 77 20.83 -0.51 9.36
CA ILE A 77 21.73 -1.18 10.31
C ILE A 77 23.14 -1.29 9.70
N MET A 78 23.24 -1.68 8.42
CA MET A 78 24.53 -1.75 7.72
C MET A 78 25.20 -0.37 7.60
N ALA A 79 24.46 0.65 7.19
CA ALA A 79 24.94 2.02 7.08
C ALA A 79 25.45 2.55 8.43
N PHE A 80 24.70 2.27 9.51
CA PHE A 80 25.10 2.60 10.87
C PHE A 80 26.36 1.85 11.30
N GLY A 81 26.49 0.57 10.97
CA GLY A 81 27.71 -0.20 11.23
C GLY A 81 28.93 0.36 10.51
N VAL A 82 28.80 0.66 9.21
CA VAL A 82 29.88 1.23 8.38
C VAL A 82 30.25 2.64 8.82
N SER A 83 29.32 3.43 9.37
CA SER A 83 29.61 4.75 9.92
C SER A 83 30.31 4.72 11.29
N GLY A 84 30.63 3.53 11.83
CA GLY A 84 31.29 3.35 13.13
C GLY A 84 30.35 2.91 14.27
N GLY A 85 29.08 2.65 13.99
CA GLY A 85 28.10 2.18 14.96
C GLY A 85 27.97 3.09 16.17
N MET A 86 28.02 2.53 17.37
CA MET A 86 27.95 3.32 18.62
C MET A 86 29.14 4.27 18.81
N SER A 87 30.29 4.02 18.18
CA SER A 87 31.45 4.93 18.26
C SER A 87 31.20 6.23 17.50
N TRP A 88 30.33 6.22 16.50
CA TRP A 88 29.89 7.41 15.79
C TRP A 88 29.23 8.41 16.75
N ALA A 89 28.38 7.95 17.67
CA ALA A 89 27.75 8.81 18.66
C ALA A 89 28.76 9.51 19.58
N ASN A 90 29.85 8.83 19.96
CA ASN A 90 30.94 9.42 20.74
C ASN A 90 31.79 10.37 19.89
N ALA A 91 32.01 10.07 18.62
CA ALA A 91 32.75 10.91 17.67
C ALA A 91 32.03 12.21 17.27
N LEU A 92 30.75 12.34 17.65
CA LEU A 92 29.97 13.59 17.53
C LEU A 92 29.98 14.41 18.82
N GLN A 93 30.34 13.83 19.97
CA GLN A 93 30.39 14.57 21.23
C GLN A 93 31.52 15.59 21.20
N GLY A 94 31.17 16.87 21.37
CA GLY A 94 32.14 17.97 21.35
C GLY A 94 32.62 18.37 19.96
N LYS A 95 31.99 17.87 18.88
CA LYS A 95 32.25 18.36 17.52
C LYS A 95 31.31 19.52 17.20
N ASP A 96 31.88 20.66 16.85
CA ASP A 96 31.12 21.80 16.35
C ASP A 96 30.85 21.67 14.85
N PHE A 97 29.57 21.75 14.46
CA PHE A 97 29.14 21.76 13.05
C PHE A 97 29.09 23.20 12.53
N THR A 98 30.25 23.86 12.48
CA THR A 98 30.35 25.24 12.00
C THR A 98 30.17 25.35 10.49
N ASP A 99 30.53 24.30 9.74
CA ASP A 99 30.58 24.32 8.27
C ASP A 99 30.00 23.03 7.66
N PHE A 100 29.60 23.11 6.38
CA PHE A 100 28.99 21.97 5.68
C PHE A 100 29.94 20.77 5.56
N ASP A 101 31.25 20.99 5.44
CA ASP A 101 32.23 19.90 5.32
C ASP A 101 32.37 19.10 6.63
N SER A 102 32.31 19.75 7.79
CA SER A 102 32.36 19.05 9.09
C SER A 102 31.07 18.26 9.36
N PHE A 103 29.93 18.77 8.88
CA PHE A 103 28.68 18.05 8.84
C PHE A 103 28.73 16.85 7.88
N TRP A 104 29.09 17.07 6.62
CA TRP A 104 29.09 16.03 5.59
C TRP A 104 30.10 14.92 5.89
N SER A 105 31.29 15.23 6.41
CA SER A 105 32.25 14.22 6.85
C SER A 105 31.71 13.36 8.00
N SER A 106 30.84 13.91 8.84
CA SER A 106 30.26 13.20 10.00
C SER A 106 29.00 12.40 9.63
N PHE A 107 28.19 12.87 8.69
CA PHE A 107 26.89 12.26 8.35
C PHE A 107 26.81 11.69 6.94
N GLY A 108 27.75 11.99 6.05
CA GLY A 108 27.69 11.68 4.62
C GLY A 108 27.47 10.19 4.34
N THR A 109 28.18 9.32 5.05
CA THR A 109 28.00 7.86 4.94
C THR A 109 26.58 7.42 5.33
N LEU A 110 26.00 8.01 6.39
CA LEU A 110 24.63 7.73 6.79
C LEU A 110 23.63 8.28 5.78
N PHE A 111 23.83 9.50 5.26
CA PHE A 111 22.99 10.07 4.21
C PHE A 111 22.97 9.22 2.95
N VAL A 112 24.15 8.74 2.51
CA VAL A 112 24.26 7.82 1.37
C VAL A 112 23.53 6.51 1.65
N GLY A 113 23.70 5.94 2.85
CA GLY A 113 22.96 4.75 3.28
C GLY A 113 21.44 4.94 3.30
N CYS A 114 20.97 6.04 3.87
CA CYS A 114 19.56 6.43 3.89
C CYS A 114 19.00 6.61 2.47
N ALA A 115 19.72 7.34 1.61
CA ALA A 115 19.31 7.56 0.23
C ALA A 115 19.19 6.24 -0.54
N LEU A 116 20.17 5.34 -0.39
CA LEU A 116 20.13 4.01 -0.99
C LEU A 116 18.94 3.20 -0.47
N ALA A 117 18.71 3.19 0.86
CA ALA A 117 17.58 2.52 1.48
C ALA A 117 16.24 3.01 0.93
N LEU A 118 16.09 4.33 0.82
CA LEU A 118 14.87 4.96 0.28
C LEU A 118 14.64 4.61 -1.20
N VAL A 119 15.70 4.61 -2.03
CA VAL A 119 15.57 4.23 -3.45
C VAL A 119 15.17 2.77 -3.60
N VAL A 120 15.80 1.86 -2.85
CA VAL A 120 15.46 0.43 -2.89
C VAL A 120 14.02 0.20 -2.43
N ALA A 121 13.62 0.81 -1.31
CA ALA A 121 12.27 0.73 -0.79
C ALA A 121 11.25 1.28 -1.79
N TRP A 122 11.54 2.43 -2.40
CA TRP A 122 10.66 3.05 -3.39
C TRP A 122 10.43 2.17 -4.62
N VAL A 123 11.48 1.51 -5.14
CA VAL A 123 11.34 0.55 -6.24
C VAL A 123 10.48 -0.66 -5.83
N MET A 124 10.67 -1.18 -4.62
CA MET A 124 9.85 -2.29 -4.11
C MET A 124 8.38 -1.89 -3.94
N LEU A 125 8.11 -0.70 -3.38
CA LEU A 125 6.75 -0.15 -3.26
C LEU A 125 6.10 0.06 -4.62
N LEU A 126 6.86 0.51 -5.63
CA LEU A 126 6.38 0.63 -7.00
C LEU A 126 5.96 -0.72 -7.59
N ILE A 127 6.76 -1.77 -7.38
CA ILE A 127 6.42 -3.13 -7.81
C ILE A 127 5.18 -3.62 -7.06
N GLY A 128 5.11 -3.43 -5.74
CA GLY A 128 3.93 -3.75 -4.94
C GLY A 128 2.66 -3.08 -5.47
N ALA A 129 2.74 -1.77 -5.73
CA ALA A 129 1.63 -1.00 -6.27
C ALA A 129 1.15 -1.49 -7.65
N LEU A 130 2.02 -2.06 -8.48
CA LEU A 130 1.62 -2.71 -9.73
C LEU A 130 0.76 -3.95 -9.47
N TYR A 131 1.12 -4.77 -8.48
CA TYR A 131 0.32 -5.93 -8.09
C TYR A 131 -1.01 -5.52 -7.48
N LEU A 132 -1.03 -4.47 -6.63
CA LEU A 132 -2.29 -3.93 -6.11
C LEU A 132 -3.21 -3.46 -7.25
N ARG A 133 -2.66 -2.73 -8.23
CA ARG A 133 -3.40 -2.30 -9.41
C ARG A 133 -3.96 -3.49 -10.20
N LYS A 134 -3.19 -4.56 -10.37
CA LYS A 134 -3.68 -5.79 -11.03
C LYS A 134 -4.84 -6.44 -10.27
N SER A 135 -4.73 -6.52 -8.94
CA SER A 135 -5.81 -7.04 -8.08
C SER A 135 -7.09 -6.22 -8.27
N TYR A 136 -7.01 -4.90 -8.13
CA TYR A 136 -8.18 -4.03 -8.22
C TYR A 136 -8.78 -3.94 -9.62
N ASN A 137 -7.96 -4.04 -10.67
CA ASN A 137 -8.48 -4.13 -12.04
C ASN A 137 -9.33 -5.40 -12.22
N SER A 138 -8.87 -6.56 -11.72
CA SER A 138 -9.66 -7.80 -11.79
C SER A 138 -10.95 -7.68 -10.97
N ILE A 139 -10.90 -7.10 -9.77
CA ILE A 139 -12.12 -6.82 -8.99
C ILE A 139 -13.10 -5.98 -9.80
N ALA A 140 -12.65 -4.90 -10.45
CA ALA A 140 -13.50 -4.04 -11.26
C ALA A 140 -14.14 -4.79 -12.44
N GLU A 141 -13.39 -5.65 -13.12
CA GLU A 141 -13.86 -6.42 -14.28
C GLU A 141 -14.99 -7.39 -13.94
N HIS A 142 -14.87 -8.09 -12.79
CA HIS A 142 -15.86 -9.05 -12.32
C HIS A 142 -17.06 -8.42 -11.61
N THR A 143 -16.83 -7.36 -10.84
CA THR A 143 -17.90 -6.70 -10.05
C THR A 143 -18.61 -5.57 -10.79
N LYS A 144 -18.07 -5.14 -11.94
CA LYS A 144 -18.53 -3.97 -12.73
C LYS A 144 -18.43 -2.64 -11.97
N VAL A 145 -17.54 -2.55 -10.98
CA VAL A 145 -17.26 -1.34 -10.22
C VAL A 145 -15.93 -0.74 -10.65
N ASP A 146 -15.97 0.19 -11.61
CA ASP A 146 -14.76 0.83 -12.18
C ASP A 146 -13.97 1.69 -11.17
N LEU A 147 -14.57 2.03 -10.02
CA LEU A 147 -13.88 2.76 -8.95
C LEU A 147 -12.65 2.00 -8.45
N PHE A 148 -12.67 0.67 -8.39
CA PHE A 148 -11.48 -0.12 -8.02
C PHE A 148 -10.33 0.10 -9.00
N LYS A 149 -10.62 0.17 -10.30
CA LYS A 149 -9.64 0.45 -11.35
C LYS A 149 -9.00 1.82 -11.15
N THR A 150 -9.83 2.80 -10.81
CA THR A 150 -9.40 4.18 -10.51
C THR A 150 -8.55 4.21 -9.25
N THR A 151 -8.99 3.57 -8.16
CA THR A 151 -8.23 3.45 -6.91
C THR A 151 -6.84 2.87 -7.14
N GLY A 152 -6.75 1.74 -7.86
CA GLY A 152 -5.46 1.09 -8.14
C GLY A 152 -4.53 1.96 -8.98
N LEU A 153 -5.08 2.72 -9.93
CA LEU A 153 -4.32 3.66 -10.75
C LEU A 153 -3.83 4.87 -9.95
N VAL A 154 -4.70 5.49 -9.14
CA VAL A 154 -4.34 6.66 -8.32
C VAL A 154 -3.32 6.25 -7.26
N ASN A 155 -3.46 5.07 -6.64
CA ASN A 155 -2.46 4.55 -5.70
C ASN A 155 -1.10 4.34 -6.38
N PHE A 156 -1.08 3.79 -7.60
CA PHE A 156 0.14 3.59 -8.36
C PHE A 156 0.84 4.92 -8.71
N ILE A 157 0.09 5.92 -9.15
CA ILE A 157 0.63 7.27 -9.42
C ILE A 157 1.15 7.90 -8.12
N GLY A 158 0.43 7.73 -7.01
CA GLY A 158 0.86 8.21 -5.70
C GLY A 158 2.16 7.57 -5.24
N ALA A 159 2.30 6.25 -5.38
CA ALA A 159 3.54 5.54 -5.09
C ALA A 159 4.71 6.01 -5.98
N ALA A 160 4.46 6.22 -7.28
CA ALA A 160 5.46 6.73 -8.21
C ALA A 160 5.94 8.14 -7.88
N THR A 161 5.06 8.99 -7.37
CA THR A 161 5.35 10.41 -7.05
C THR A 161 5.68 10.64 -5.58
N LEU A 162 5.80 9.57 -4.77
CA LEU A 162 6.05 9.64 -3.32
C LEU A 162 7.32 10.43 -2.98
N ILE A 163 8.32 10.37 -3.85
CA ILE A 163 9.60 11.09 -3.71
C ILE A 163 9.46 12.62 -3.62
N ILE A 164 8.37 13.22 -4.12
CA ILE A 164 8.20 14.69 -4.21
C ILE A 164 7.20 15.23 -3.17
N VAL A 165 6.89 14.48 -2.10
CA VAL A 165 5.83 14.78 -1.10
C VAL A 165 4.42 14.79 -1.69
N ILE A 166 4.23 15.23 -2.92
CA ILE A 166 2.95 15.24 -3.64
C ILE A 166 2.32 13.85 -3.73
N GLY A 167 3.14 12.80 -3.86
CA GLY A 167 2.65 11.43 -3.87
C GLY A 167 1.97 11.00 -2.58
N PHE A 168 2.36 11.58 -1.44
CA PHE A 168 1.69 11.33 -0.16
C PHE A 168 0.21 11.77 -0.20
N PHE A 169 -0.06 12.97 -0.72
CA PHE A 169 -1.44 13.46 -0.88
C PHE A 169 -2.25 12.63 -1.88
N ILE A 170 -1.62 12.19 -2.97
CA ILE A 170 -2.27 11.33 -3.98
C ILE A 170 -2.64 9.97 -3.37
N ILE A 171 -1.78 9.40 -2.52
CA ILE A 171 -2.09 8.14 -1.81
C ILE A 171 -3.27 8.33 -0.86
N ILE A 172 -3.38 9.47 -0.15
CA ILE A 172 -4.56 9.75 0.69
C ILE A 172 -5.84 9.75 -0.16
N VAL A 173 -5.82 10.38 -1.34
CA VAL A 173 -6.96 10.34 -2.27
C VAL A 173 -7.26 8.89 -2.69
N ALA A 174 -6.24 8.09 -2.99
CA ALA A 174 -6.42 6.68 -3.31
C ALA A 174 -7.09 5.90 -2.16
N ARG A 175 -6.73 6.17 -0.91
CA ARG A 175 -7.36 5.52 0.26
C ARG A 175 -8.83 5.90 0.41
N ILE A 176 -9.19 7.15 0.11
CA ILE A 176 -10.60 7.56 0.10
C ILE A 176 -11.35 6.84 -1.02
N LEU A 177 -10.77 6.76 -2.21
CA LEU A 177 -11.36 6.01 -3.33
C LEU A 177 -11.51 4.52 -3.02
N GLU A 178 -10.57 3.91 -2.30
CA GLU A 178 -10.62 2.53 -1.83
C GLU A 178 -11.88 2.29 -0.97
N ILE A 179 -12.13 3.16 0.02
CA ILE A 179 -13.34 3.11 0.87
C ILE A 179 -14.61 3.16 0.02
N VAL A 180 -14.69 4.14 -0.89
CA VAL A 180 -15.86 4.32 -1.76
C VAL A 180 -16.03 3.12 -2.70
N SER A 181 -14.93 2.51 -3.16
CA SER A 181 -14.95 1.33 -4.03
C SER A 181 -15.58 0.13 -3.33
N TYR A 182 -15.16 -0.16 -2.09
CA TYR A 182 -15.76 -1.25 -1.30
C TYR A 182 -17.24 -1.01 -1.03
N PHE A 183 -17.64 0.21 -0.66
CA PHE A 183 -19.06 0.52 -0.44
C PHE A 183 -19.90 0.52 -1.73
N SER A 184 -19.27 0.64 -2.89
CA SER A 184 -19.94 0.54 -4.20
C SER A 184 -20.11 -0.90 -4.69
N LEU A 185 -19.56 -1.90 -3.99
CA LEU A 185 -19.76 -3.30 -4.35
C LEU A 185 -21.25 -3.68 -4.32
N PRO A 186 -21.73 -4.46 -5.32
CA PRO A 186 -23.08 -4.99 -5.30
C PRO A 186 -23.21 -6.11 -4.26
N GLU A 187 -24.45 -6.41 -3.84
CA GLU A 187 -24.69 -7.49 -2.87
C GLU A 187 -24.48 -8.87 -3.52
N ASN A 188 -24.66 -9.02 -4.83
CA ASN A 188 -24.34 -10.25 -5.55
C ASN A 188 -23.62 -9.90 -6.85
N LEU A 189 -22.90 -10.86 -7.43
CA LEU A 189 -22.27 -10.64 -8.73
C LEU A 189 -23.34 -10.28 -9.78
N PRO A 190 -23.05 -9.31 -10.66
CA PRO A 190 -23.94 -9.00 -11.77
C PRO A 190 -24.23 -10.27 -12.59
N ALA A 191 -25.50 -10.56 -12.85
CA ALA A 191 -25.86 -11.68 -13.71
C ALA A 191 -25.25 -11.48 -15.11
N PRO A 192 -24.77 -12.53 -15.78
CA PRO A 192 -24.42 -12.44 -17.19
C PRO A 192 -25.62 -11.87 -17.95
N THR A 193 -25.43 -10.81 -18.74
CA THR A 193 -26.47 -10.25 -19.60
C THR A 193 -27.04 -11.38 -20.46
N GLU A 194 -28.26 -11.82 -20.15
CA GLU A 194 -28.97 -12.83 -20.93
C GLU A 194 -29.16 -12.26 -22.34
N PRO A 195 -28.79 -12.99 -23.41
CA PRO A 195 -29.04 -12.54 -24.78
C PRO A 195 -30.52 -12.15 -24.94
N PRO A 196 -30.85 -11.11 -25.73
CA PRO A 196 -32.23 -10.71 -25.93
C PRO A 196 -33.05 -11.93 -26.35
N LYS A 197 -34.04 -12.32 -25.54
CA LYS A 197 -34.96 -13.39 -25.90
C LYS A 197 -35.59 -13.02 -27.25
N PRO A 198 -35.56 -13.90 -28.27
CA PRO A 198 -36.22 -13.63 -29.54
C PRO A 198 -37.67 -13.25 -29.26
N GLN A 199 -38.06 -12.06 -29.68
CA GLN A 199 -39.47 -11.67 -29.67
C GLN A 199 -40.16 -12.60 -30.67
N THR A 200 -40.91 -13.57 -30.15
CA THR A 200 -41.75 -14.45 -30.97
C THR A 200 -42.84 -13.59 -31.63
N PRO A 201 -43.06 -13.70 -32.96
CA PRO A 201 -44.04 -12.90 -33.69
C PRO A 201 -45.49 -13.16 -33.25
#